data_AF-A0A915HH91-F1
#
_entry.id   AF-A0A915HH91-F1
#
_cell.length_a   1.000
_cell.length_b   1.000
_cell.length_c   1.000
_cell.angle_alpha   90.00
_cell.angle_beta   90.00
_cell.angle_gamma   90.00
#
_symmetry.space_group_name_H-M   'P 1'
#
loop_
_entity.id
_entity.type
_entity.pdbx_description
1 polymer ?
#
loop_
_entity_poly.entity_id
_entity_poly.type
_entity_poly.pdbx_seq_one_letter_code
_entity_poly.pdbx_strand_id
1 'polypeptide(L)'
;EIGVTKFAKQLAKSLKSEFKTVVDEGLLEIIIPNPTFYPPDLDRIEPTLGDSADRMKWRTKQNLDFAYLMMYCQNRGTFYIQLEDDVITKPNYLKIIKG
;
A
#
# COMPACT_ATOMS: atom_id res chain seq x y z
N GLU A 1 6.94 -17.81 -9.45
CA GLU A 1 6.45 -18.06 -8.08
C GLU A 1 5.20 -17.24 -7.84
N ILE A 2 4.16 -17.87 -7.29
CA ILE A 2 2.90 -17.20 -6.97
C ILE A 2 3.19 -16.16 -5.88
N GLY A 3 3.35 -14.93 -6.38
CA GLY A 3 3.03 -13.66 -5.74
C GLY A 3 4.01 -13.03 -4.76
N VAL A 4 5.30 -13.13 -5.08
CA VAL A 4 6.14 -11.93 -4.99
C VAL A 4 6.84 -11.78 -6.34
N THR A 5 6.60 -10.67 -7.03
CA THR A 5 7.25 -10.44 -8.32
C THR A 5 8.77 -10.36 -8.13
N LYS A 6 9.54 -10.79 -9.14
CA LYS A 6 11.01 -10.61 -9.14
C LYS A 6 11.38 -9.15 -8.86
N PHE A 7 10.58 -8.22 -9.39
CA PHE A 7 10.67 -6.80 -9.13
C PHE A 7 10.52 -6.46 -7.65
N ALA A 8 9.45 -6.91 -6.97
CA ALA A 8 9.22 -6.62 -5.55
C ALA A 8 10.36 -7.16 -4.66
N LYS A 9 10.89 -8.36 -4.96
CA LYS A 9 12.05 -8.92 -4.24
C LYS A 9 13.31 -8.06 -4.43
N GLN A 10 13.57 -7.61 -5.65
CA GLN A 10 14.72 -6.76 -5.96
C GLN A 10 14.58 -5.38 -5.30
N LEU A 11 13.41 -4.76 -5.40
CA LEU A 11 13.13 -3.47 -4.78
C LEU A 11 13.29 -3.55 -3.25
N ALA A 12 12.72 -4.57 -2.60
CA ALA A 12 12.87 -4.77 -1.17
C ALA A 12 14.34 -4.94 -0.77
N LYS A 13 15.15 -5.64 -1.58
CA LYS A 13 16.59 -5.77 -1.35
C LYS A 13 17.31 -4.42 -1.46
N SER A 14 17.00 -3.64 -2.49
CA SER A 14 17.58 -2.30 -2.67
C SER A 14 17.23 -1.38 -1.51
N LEU A 15 15.94 -1.31 -1.13
CA LEU A 15 15.47 -0.49 -0.01
C LEU A 15 16.12 -0.90 1.33
N LYS A 16 16.25 -2.20 1.60
CA LYS A 16 16.96 -2.68 2.81
C LYS A 16 18.44 -2.31 2.82
N SER A 17 19.08 -2.23 1.65
CA SER A 17 20.48 -1.82 1.54
C SER A 17 20.64 -0.32 1.72
N GLU A 18 19.75 0.47 1.11
CA GLU A 18 19.80 1.93 1.10
C GLU A 18 19.38 2.53 2.45
N PHE A 19 18.34 1.98 3.08
CA PHE A 19 17.75 2.45 4.32
C PHE A 19 18.07 1.54 5.52
N LYS A 20 19.23 0.87 5.49
CA LYS A 20 19.60 -0.18 6.45
C LYS A 20 19.38 0.23 7.92
N THR A 21 19.90 1.39 8.31
CA THR A 21 19.83 1.87 9.71
C THR A 21 18.38 2.00 10.20
N VAL A 22 17.53 2.71 9.44
CA VAL A 22 16.13 2.95 9.85
C VAL A 22 15.27 1.70 9.74
N VAL A 23 15.62 0.75 8.87
CA VAL A 23 14.98 -0.57 8.83
C VAL A 23 15.36 -1.41 10.05
N ASP A 24 16.65 -1.44 10.39
CA ASP A 24 17.14 -2.21 11.55
C ASP A 24 16.62 -1.64 12.88
N GLU A 25 16.45 -0.32 12.97
CA GLU A 25 15.86 0.38 14.12
C GLU A 25 14.32 0.24 14.18
N GLY A 26 13.68 -0.33 13.16
CA GLY A 26 12.23 -0.50 13.10
C GLY A 26 11.43 0.76 12.76
N LEU A 27 12.10 1.84 12.33
CA LEU A 27 11.44 3.06 11.84
C LEU A 27 10.80 2.85 10.46
N LEU A 28 11.40 2.00 9.62
CA LEU A 28 10.88 1.65 8.30
C LEU A 28 10.64 0.14 8.21
N GLU A 29 9.39 -0.25 7.98
CA GLU A 29 9.02 -1.64 7.69
C GLU A 29 8.62 -1.81 6.22
N ILE A 30 9.21 -2.81 5.56
CA ILE A 30 8.88 -3.16 4.17
C ILE A 30 7.99 -4.41 4.20
N ILE A 31 6.77 -4.26 3.70
CA ILE A 31 5.75 -5.30 3.75
C ILE A 31 5.42 -5.74 2.33
N ILE A 32 5.32 -7.05 2.14
CA ILE A 32 4.82 -7.65 0.90
C ILE A 32 3.62 -8.52 1.27
N PRO A 33 2.39 -8.13 0.91
CA PRO A 33 1.21 -8.91 1.24
C PRO A 33 1.27 -10.33 0.67
N ASN A 34 0.75 -11.30 1.43
CA ASN A 34 0.61 -12.64 0.90
C ASN A 34 -0.39 -12.62 -0.28
N PRO A 35 -0.07 -13.25 -1.42
CA PRO A 35 -0.95 -13.31 -2.59
C PRO A 35 -2.36 -13.81 -2.29
N THR A 36 -2.50 -14.69 -1.29
CA THR A 36 -3.80 -15.24 -0.88
C THR A 36 -4.72 -14.20 -0.23
N PHE A 37 -4.21 -13.02 0.12
CA PHE A 37 -5.04 -11.92 0.60
C PHE A 37 -5.90 -11.32 -0.52
N TYR A 38 -5.41 -11.35 -1.76
CA TYR A 38 -6.15 -10.82 -2.90
C TYR A 38 -7.12 -11.86 -3.45
N PRO A 39 -8.26 -11.42 -4.02
CA PRO A 39 -9.11 -12.29 -4.82
C PRO A 39 -8.30 -13.02 -5.91
N PRO A 40 -8.66 -14.28 -6.23
CA PRO A 40 -7.91 -15.08 -7.20
C PRO A 40 -7.95 -14.49 -8.61
N ASP A 41 -8.96 -13.68 -8.92
CA ASP A 41 -9.15 -13.07 -10.22
C ASP A 41 -9.65 -11.63 -10.08
N LEU A 42 -8.74 -10.67 -10.26
CA LEU A 42 -9.05 -9.24 -10.28
C LEU A 42 -9.52 -8.76 -11.67
N ASP A 43 -9.42 -9.59 -12.71
CA ASP A 43 -9.88 -9.26 -14.06
C ASP A 43 -11.41 -9.40 -14.22
N ARG A 44 -12.05 -10.12 -13.28
CA ARG A 44 -13.51 -10.34 -13.26
C ARG A 44 -14.29 -9.31 -12.46
N ILE A 45 -13.64 -8.24 -12.01
CA ILE A 45 -14.32 -7.16 -11.29
C ILE A 45 -15.12 -6.34 -12.29
N GLU A 46 -16.42 -6.19 -12.02
CA GLU A 46 -17.30 -5.38 -12.86
C GLU A 46 -16.87 -3.90 -12.86
N PRO A 47 -16.65 -3.29 -14.04
CA PRO A 47 -16.38 -1.87 -14.13
C PRO A 47 -17.56 -1.04 -13.62
N THR A 48 -17.25 -0.01 -12.84
CA THR A 48 -18.20 0.96 -12.29
C THR A 48 -17.62 2.36 -12.48
N LEU A 49 -18.42 3.40 -12.24
CA LEU A 49 -18.00 4.80 -12.32
C LEU A 49 -17.43 5.23 -13.70
N GLY A 50 -17.74 4.49 -14.77
CA GLY A 50 -17.22 4.75 -16.11
C GLY A 50 -15.75 4.34 -16.32
N ASP A 51 -15.19 3.54 -15.41
CA ASP A 51 -13.81 3.07 -15.51
C ASP A 51 -13.62 2.05 -16.63
N SER A 52 -12.43 2.05 -17.24
CA SER A 52 -11.96 0.89 -18.01
C SER A 52 -11.70 -0.29 -17.07
N ALA A 53 -11.73 -1.51 -17.61
CA ALA A 53 -11.43 -2.71 -16.83
C ALA A 53 -10.04 -2.63 -16.16
N ASP A 54 -9.03 -2.13 -16.87
CA ASP A 54 -7.67 -1.96 -16.32
C ASP A 54 -7.64 -0.96 -15.16
N ARG A 55 -8.35 0.18 -15.30
CA ARG A 55 -8.44 1.19 -14.24
C ARG A 55 -9.17 0.64 -13.01
N MET A 56 -10.25 -0.11 -13.23
CA MET A 56 -11.00 -0.76 -12.17
C MET A 56 -10.15 -1.78 -11.42
N LYS A 57 -9.41 -2.62 -12.14
CA LYS A 57 -8.47 -3.58 -11.58
C LYS A 57 -7.40 -2.89 -10.74
N TRP A 58 -6.80 -1.82 -11.27
CA TRP A 58 -5.77 -1.06 -10.59
C TRP A 58 -6.30 -0.43 -9.28
N ARG A 59 -7.44 0.28 -9.32
CA ARG A 59 -8.07 0.87 -8.14
C ARG A 59 -8.48 -0.18 -7.11
N THR A 60 -9.00 -1.32 -7.54
CA THR A 60 -9.39 -2.39 -6.62
C THR A 60 -8.19 -3.00 -5.93
N LYS A 61 -7.09 -3.25 -6.67
CA LYS A 61 -5.84 -3.69 -6.07
C LYS A 61 -5.34 -2.68 -5.04
N GLN A 62 -5.35 -1.39 -5.35
CA GLN A 62 -4.91 -0.33 -4.44
C GLN A 62 -5.76 -0.31 -3.15
N ASN A 63 -7.09 -0.38 -3.26
CA ASN A 63 -7.98 -0.47 -2.09
C ASN A 63 -7.67 -1.69 -1.22
N LEU A 64 -7.37 -2.85 -1.84
CA LEU A 64 -6.96 -4.06 -1.10
C LEU A 64 -5.61 -3.87 -0.42
N ASP A 65 -4.63 -3.24 -1.08
CA ASP A 65 -3.34 -2.90 -0.47
C ASP A 65 -3.54 -2.04 0.79
N PHE A 66 -4.47 -1.08 0.74
CA PHE A 66 -4.79 -0.20 1.86
C PHE A 66 -5.46 -0.96 3.01
N ALA A 67 -6.43 -1.82 2.70
CA ALA A 67 -7.07 -2.68 3.69
C ALA A 67 -6.05 -3.61 4.39
N TYR A 68 -5.09 -4.16 3.63
CA TYR A 68 -4.01 -4.96 4.19
C TYR A 68 -3.15 -4.15 5.17
N LEU A 69 -2.75 -2.94 4.78
CA LEU A 69 -1.93 -2.06 5.63
C LEU A 69 -2.66 -1.65 6.90
N MET A 70 -3.95 -1.30 6.81
CA MET A 70 -4.77 -1.00 7.99
C MET A 70 -4.85 -2.21 8.93
N MET A 71 -5.11 -3.40 8.41
CA MET A 71 -5.14 -4.64 9.21
C MET A 71 -3.78 -4.93 9.86
N TYR A 72 -2.68 -4.78 9.11
CA TYR A 72 -1.32 -4.96 9.63
C TYR A 72 -0.99 -3.99 10.77
N CYS A 73 -1.44 -2.73 10.64
CA CYS A 73 -1.21 -1.67 11.60
C CYS A 73 -2.17 -1.67 12.79
N GLN A 74 -3.24 -2.48 12.77
CA GLN A 74 -4.31 -2.46 13.78
C GLN A 74 -3.78 -2.56 15.21
N ASN A 75 -2.79 -3.42 15.45
CA ASN A 75 -2.23 -3.63 16.79
C ASN A 75 -0.98 -2.77 17.08
N ARG A 76 -0.63 -1.85 16.18
CA ARG A 76 0.62 -1.07 16.24
C ARG A 76 0.43 0.36 16.70
N GLY A 77 -0.82 0.84 16.78
CA GLY A 77 -1.12 2.18 17.26
C GLY A 77 -2.62 2.41 17.45
N THR A 78 -2.96 3.43 18.22
CA THR A 78 -4.37 3.85 18.45
C THR A 78 -4.96 4.52 17.21
N PHE A 79 -4.12 5.16 16.40
CA PHE A 79 -4.51 5.91 15.22
C PHE A 79 -3.72 5.44 14.00
N TYR A 80 -4.36 5.48 12.84
CA TYR A 80 -3.78 5.14 11.55
C TYR A 80 -3.84 6.35 10.63
N ILE A 81 -2.71 6.66 9.99
CA ILE A 81 -2.61 7.70 8.96
C ILE A 81 -1.99 7.07 7.73
N GLN A 82 -2.62 7.33 6.60
CA GLN A 82 -2.11 6.96 5.29
C GLN A 82 -1.83 8.21 4.48
N LEU A 83 -0.60 8.31 3.96
CA LEU A 83 -0.14 9.43 3.15
C LEU A 83 0.13 8.94 1.73
N GLU A 84 -0.33 9.70 0.75
CA GLU A 84 -0.08 9.49 -0.68
C GLU A 84 0.83 10.61 -1.18
N ASP A 85 1.80 10.25 -2.03
CA ASP A 85 2.79 11.17 -2.58
C ASP A 85 2.28 11.96 -3.80
N ASP A 86 1.19 11.50 -4.42
CA ASP A 86 0.60 12.08 -5.64
C ASP A 86 -0.56 13.07 -5.36
N VAL A 87 -0.76 13.48 -4.11
CA VAL A 87 -1.82 14.42 -3.72
C VAL A 87 -1.31 15.85 -3.60
N ILE A 88 -1.91 16.76 -4.37
CA ILE A 88 -1.68 18.21 -4.25
C ILE A 88 -2.71 18.82 -3.30
N THR A 89 -2.23 19.49 -2.25
CA THR A 89 -3.10 20.14 -1.27
C THR A 89 -3.84 21.34 -1.87
N LYS A 90 -5.12 21.50 -1.53
CA LYS A 90 -5.89 22.71 -1.83
C LYS A 90 -5.59 23.82 -0.80
N PRO A 91 -5.80 25.10 -1.15
CA PRO A 91 -5.78 26.18 -0.16
C PRO A 91 -6.67 25.85 1.04
N ASN A 92 -6.24 26.21 2.24
CA ASN A 92 -6.92 25.93 3.52
C ASN A 92 -7.01 24.44 3.92
N TYR A 93 -6.14 23.57 3.40
CA TYR A 93 -6.00 22.21 3.92
C TYR A 93 -5.53 22.19 5.39
N LEU A 94 -5.84 21.11 6.10
CA LEU A 94 -5.42 20.89 7.48
C LEU A 94 -3.91 20.61 7.53
N LYS A 95 -3.16 21.44 8.26
CA LYS A 95 -1.68 21.34 8.35
C LYS A 95 -1.18 20.52 9.54
N ILE A 96 -2.02 20.31 10.55
CA ILE A 96 -1.63 19.70 11.82
C ILE A 96 -2.68 18.68 12.20
N ILE A 97 -2.23 17.47 12.51
CA ILE A 97 -3.00 16.44 13.19
C ILE A 97 -2.62 16.51 14.66
N LYS A 98 -3.59 16.79 15.54
CA LYS A 98 -3.38 16.78 16.99
C LYS A 98 -3.99 15.50 17.55
N GLY A 99 -3.19 14.74 18.29
CA GLY A 99 -3.64 13.60 19.10
C GLY A 99 -4.10 14.06 20.48
#